data_AF-A0A961S4B4-F1
#
_entry.id   AF-A0A961S4B4-F1
#
_cell.length_a   1.000
_cell.length_b   1.000
_cell.length_c   1.000
_cell.angle_alpha   90.00
_cell.angle_beta   90.00
_cell.angle_gamma   90.00
#
_symmetry.space_group_name_H-M   'P 1'
#
loop_
_entity.id
_entity.type
_entity.pdbx_description
1 polymer ?
#
loop_
_entity_poly.entity_id
_entity_poly.type
_entity_poly.pdbx_seq_one_letter_code
_entity_poly.pdbx_strand_id
1 'polypeptide(L)' 'MAKSDMPPADKRPVKLSCRHVWKVYGSRPAYYFDSKGYQINARELADRMRAEKHIPAAVDVSFDVRVGEIFVI' A
#
# COMPACT_ATOMS: atom_id res chain seq x y z
N MET A 1 34.85 -4.67 5.06
CA MET A 1 33.67 -3.85 5.45
C MET A 1 33.20 -3.12 4.21
N ALA A 2 32.19 -3.64 3.50
CA ALA A 2 31.69 -3.02 2.27
C ALA A 2 30.77 -1.85 2.63
N LYS A 3 31.05 -0.66 2.10
CA LYS A 3 30.13 0.49 2.15
C LYS A 3 28.89 0.13 1.31
N SER A 4 27.71 0.33 1.89
CA SER A 4 26.44 0.17 1.19
C SER A 4 26.36 1.24 0.10
N ASP A 5 26.48 0.84 -1.16
CA ASP A 5 26.21 1.70 -2.32
C ASP A 5 24.69 1.95 -2.42
N MET A 6 24.19 2.84 -1.58
CA MET A 6 22.83 3.35 -1.72
C MET A 6 22.83 4.34 -2.88
N PRO A 7 22.08 4.07 -3.98
CA PRO A 7 22.03 4.99 -5.10
C PRO A 7 21.51 6.36 -4.63
N PRO A 8 21.99 7.45 -5.22
CA PRO A 8 21.54 8.79 -4.85
C PRO A 8 20.03 8.92 -5.02
N ALA A 9 19.38 9.59 -4.07
CA ALA A 9 17.94 9.84 -4.12
C ALA A 9 17.58 10.55 -5.42
N ASP A 10 16.72 9.93 -6.21
CA ASP A 10 16.23 10.48 -7.47
C ASP A 10 15.47 11.79 -7.21
N LYS A 11 15.94 12.88 -7.82
CA LYS A 11 15.40 14.23 -7.61
C LYS A 11 14.25 14.58 -8.56
N ARG A 12 13.92 13.70 -9.51
CA ARG A 12 12.81 13.94 -10.45
C ARG A 12 11.49 14.10 -9.68
N PRO A 13 10.58 15.00 -10.12
CA PRO A 13 9.29 15.19 -9.48
C PRO A 13 8.50 13.87 -9.41
N VAL A 14 7.74 13.68 -8.33
CA VAL A 14 6.78 12.58 -8.23
C VAL A 14 5.63 12.87 -9.19
N LYS A 15 5.33 11.92 -10.07
CA LYS A 15 4.22 12.00 -11.03
C LYS A 15 2.97 11.27 -10.56
N LEU A 16 3.15 10.13 -9.89
CA LEU A 16 2.08 9.37 -9.23
C LEU A 16 2.51 9.06 -7.81
N SER A 17 1.62 9.29 -6.85
CA SER A 17 1.84 8.99 -5.45
C SER A 17 0.70 8.14 -4.93
N CYS A 18 1.02 6.91 -4.53
CA CYS A 18 0.10 5.98 -3.88
C CYS A 18 0.45 5.92 -2.40
N ARG A 19 -0.55 6.13 -1.53
CA ARG A 19 -0.38 6.12 -0.08
C ARG A 19 -1.48 5.28 0.55
N HIS A 20 -1.08 4.27 1.31
CA HIS A 20 -1.98 3.40 2.05
C HIS A 20 -3.12 2.86 1.17
N VAL A 21 -2.78 2.40 -0.05
CA VAL A 21 -3.78 1.93 -1.02
C VAL A 21 -4.24 0.52 -0.65
N TRP A 22 -5.56 0.35 -0.58
CA TRP A 22 -6.21 -0.93 -0.32
C TRP A 22 -7.12 -1.32 -1.47
N LYS A 23 -7.17 -2.63 -1.76
CA LYS A 23 -8.17 -3.22 -2.64
C LYS A 23 -8.67 -4.49 -1.98
N VAL A 24 -9.97 -4.55 -1.71
CA VAL A 24 -10.61 -5.68 -1.03
C VAL A 24 -11.85 -6.10 -1.81
N TYR A 25 -12.01 -7.40 -2.05
CA TYR A 25 -13.22 -8.00 -2.60
C TYR A 25 -13.96 -8.79 -1.51
N GLY A 26 -15.29 -8.85 -1.61
CA GLY A 26 -16.17 -9.52 -0.64
C GLY A 26 -17.42 -8.68 -0.36
N SER A 27 -18.27 -9.14 0.54
CA SER A 27 -19.50 -8.42 0.90
C SER A 27 -19.21 -7.18 1.75
N ARG A 28 -19.73 -6.02 1.36
CA ARG A 28 -19.65 -4.75 2.13
C ARG A 28 -18.24 -4.40 2.66
N PRO A 29 -17.19 -4.37 1.82
CA PRO A 29 -15.79 -4.20 2.26
C PRO A 29 -15.51 -2.84 2.91
N ALA A 30 -16.34 -1.82 2.66
CA ALA A 30 -16.23 -0.50 3.27
C ALA A 30 -16.36 -0.52 4.80
N TYR A 31 -17.01 -1.53 5.37
CA TYR A 31 -17.17 -1.71 6.82
C TYR A 31 -15.83 -1.68 7.57
N TYR A 32 -14.76 -2.22 6.97
CA TYR A 32 -13.44 -2.26 7.61
C TYR A 32 -12.74 -0.90 7.69
N PHE A 33 -13.25 0.11 6.98
CA PHE A 33 -12.61 1.41 6.80
C PHE A 33 -13.49 2.57 7.27
N ASP A 34 -14.63 2.30 7.93
CA ASP A 34 -15.55 3.36 8.39
C ASP A 34 -15.07 4.07 9.68
N SER A 35 -14.10 3.49 10.39
CA SER A 35 -13.61 4.01 11.66
C SER A 35 -12.63 5.16 11.46
N LYS A 36 -13.13 6.40 11.46
CA LYS A 36 -12.29 7.59 11.52
C LYS A 36 -11.42 7.56 12.79
N GLY A 37 -10.10 7.63 12.63
CA GLY A 37 -9.15 7.85 13.73
C GLY A 37 -8.47 6.62 14.32
N TYR A 38 -8.77 5.40 13.85
CA TYR A 38 -8.03 4.21 14.26
C TYR A 38 -6.75 4.01 13.43
N GLN A 39 -5.62 3.78 14.10
CA GLN A 39 -4.44 3.25 13.44
C GLN A 39 -4.73 1.81 13.03
N ILE A 40 -4.80 1.57 11.73
CA ILE A 40 -5.00 0.24 11.16
C ILE A 40 -3.67 -0.51 11.22
N ASN A 41 -3.61 -1.61 11.96
CA ASN A 41 -2.57 -2.61 11.75
C ASN A 41 -2.92 -3.38 10.47
N ALA A 42 -2.18 -3.12 9.39
CA ALA A 42 -2.48 -3.66 8.07
C ALA A 42 -2.47 -5.20 8.02
N ARG A 43 -1.55 -5.83 8.77
CA ARG A 43 -1.41 -7.30 8.82
C ARG A 43 -2.62 -7.91 9.51
N GLU A 44 -2.91 -7.45 10.73
CA GLU A 44 -4.04 -7.96 11.53
C GLU A 44 -5.38 -7.76 10.81
N LEU A 45 -5.56 -6.61 10.16
CA LEU A 45 -6.76 -6.34 9.38
C LEU A 45 -6.90 -7.28 8.18
N ALA A 46 -5.81 -7.51 7.45
CA ALA A 46 -5.82 -8.42 6.31
C ALA A 46 -6.11 -9.86 6.73
N ASP A 47 -5.57 -10.30 7.88
CA ASP A 47 -5.81 -11.64 8.43
C ASP A 47 -7.27 -11.80 8.87
N ARG A 48 -7.85 -10.78 9.51
CA ARG A 48 -9.28 -10.72 9.83
C ARG A 48 -10.14 -10.81 8.57
N MET A 49 -9.84 -10.01 7.54
CA MET A 49 -10.56 -10.03 6.26
C MET A 49 -10.58 -11.44 5.64
N ARG A 50 -9.43 -12.14 5.64
CA ARG A 50 -9.36 -13.52 5.12
C ARG A 50 -10.24 -14.48 5.93
N ALA A 51 -10.22 -14.37 7.26
CA ALA A 51 -11.06 -15.18 8.14
C ALA A 51 -12.56 -14.93 7.89
N GLU A 52 -12.93 -13.71 7.53
CA GLU A 52 -14.30 -13.28 7.22
C GLU A 52 -14.72 -13.53 5.75
N LYS A 53 -13.90 -14.27 4.98
CA LYS A 53 -14.11 -14.64 3.57
C LYS A 53 -14.03 -13.48 2.56
N HIS A 54 -13.26 -12.45 2.90
CA HIS A 54 -12.86 -11.40 1.96
C HIS A 54 -11.51 -11.70 1.34
N ILE A 55 -11.24 -11.06 0.20
CA ILE A 55 -9.97 -11.16 -0.54
C ILE A 55 -9.30 -9.78 -0.52
N PRO A 56 -8.31 -9.55 0.37
CA PRO A 56 -7.51 -8.34 0.34
C PRO A 56 -6.45 -8.45 -0.77
N ALA A 57 -6.77 -7.95 -1.97
CA ALA A 57 -5.92 -8.02 -3.16
C ALA A 57 -4.77 -7.00 -3.15
N ALA A 58 -4.93 -5.87 -2.46
CA ALA A 58 -3.85 -4.95 -2.13
C ALA A 58 -4.02 -4.50 -0.67
N VAL A 59 -2.92 -4.48 0.07
CA VAL A 59 -2.88 -4.24 1.53
C VAL A 59 -1.84 -3.14 1.80
N ASP A 60 -2.32 -1.96 2.21
CA ASP A 60 -1.49 -0.82 2.64
C ASP A 60 -0.35 -0.46 1.67
N VAL A 61 -0.61 -0.51 0.37
CA VAL A 61 0.41 -0.32 -0.66
C VAL A 61 0.79 1.16 -0.76
N SER A 62 2.09 1.45 -0.67
CA SER A 62 2.64 2.80 -0.79
C SER A 62 3.86 2.83 -1.70
N PHE A 63 3.82 3.67 -2.72
CA PHE A 63 4.93 3.90 -3.65
C PHE A 63 4.78 5.26 -4.36
N ASP A 64 5.87 5.72 -4.95
CA ASP A 64 5.90 6.87 -5.85
C ASP A 64 6.43 6.41 -7.20
N VAL A 65 5.89 6.99 -8.28
CA VAL A 65 6.46 6.90 -9.63
C VAL A 65 6.92 8.29 -10.03
N ARG A 66 8.18 8.43 -10.41
CA ARG A 66 8.78 9.73 -10.78
C ARG A 66 8.63 10.00 -12.27
N VAL A 67 8.73 11.27 -12.66
CA VAL A 67 8.63 11.69 -14.06
C VAL A 67 9.66 10.93 -14.92
N GLY A 68 9.20 10.28 -15.99
CA GLY A 68 10.03 9.53 -16.92
C GLY A 68 10.44 8.14 -16.44
N GLU A 69 9.91 7.66 -15.31
CA GLU A 69 10.06 6.28 -14.86
C GLU A 69 9.08 5.35 -15.59
N ILE A 70 9.57 4.16 -15.98
CA ILE A 70 8.71 3.05 -16.42
C ILE A 70 8.49 2.17 -15.19
N PHE A 71 7.26 2.14 -14.70
CA PHE A 71 6.88 1.34 -13.53
C PHE A 71 6.23 0.03 -14.00
N VAL A 72 6.84 -1.10 -13.64
CA VAL A 72 6.39 -2.45 -13.98
C VAL A 72 5.87 -3.12 -12.70
N ILE A 73 4.70 -3.77 -12.80
CA ILE A 73 4.01 -4.48 -11.71
C ILE A 73 4.11 -5.98 -11.93
#